data_AF-D4GKQ0-F1
#
_entry.id   AF-D4GKQ0-F1
#
_cell.length_a   1.000
_cell.length_b   1.000
_cell.length_c   1.000
_cell.angle_alpha   90.00
_cell.angle_beta   90.00
_cell.angle_gamma   90.00
#
_symmetry.space_group_name_H-M   'P 1'
#
loop_
_entity.id
_entity.type
_entity.pdbx_description
1 polymer ?
#
loop_
_entity_poly.entity_id
_entity_poly.type
_entity_poly.pdbx_seq_one_letter_code
_entity_poly.pdbx_strand_id
1 'polypeptide(L)'
;MSLMIGLTLQNAFRIESLGARGEIALFRAFIHAFNSLGSNALAQEYHGNRYQVKFSANRGSGRPVPRCELCDVMIIHYPAGNPREARVTFNQAKVSSNPLQCAPAVFAPYKFRANLEQWDLLSNRPSISTTTAKINLPADLLSSALLPSVGTFGVFYPKGKEFDFAYFVANELSPLKNNYKPSGTLQWKTQLGQVRKIGHYDEITATCCMYTFGQSLELGLIGTPLQQVLYHSTGSTEMRIWMGSILSSLQEMHPDSDLPNELVEGFELTREEPSRIVGPSTPRAVILVRTQ
;
A
#
# COMPACT_ATOMS: atom_id res chain seq x y z
N MET A 1 19.10 18.78 1.93
CA MET A 1 19.20 17.35 2.26
C MET A 1 18.86 16.56 1.01
N SER A 2 19.75 15.68 0.55
CA SER A 2 19.53 14.91 -0.68
C SER A 2 18.50 13.82 -0.42
N LEU A 3 17.36 13.87 -1.11
CA LEU A 3 16.36 12.80 -1.14
C LEU A 3 16.99 11.55 -1.79
N MET A 4 17.49 10.62 -0.96
CA MET A 4 18.32 9.49 -1.40
C MET A 4 17.51 8.22 -1.67
N ILE A 5 16.34 8.05 -1.05
CA ILE A 5 15.49 6.87 -1.26
C ILE A 5 14.97 6.83 -2.68
N GLY A 6 14.48 7.96 -3.22
CA GLY A 6 13.96 8.00 -4.60
C GLY A 6 14.94 7.44 -5.63
N LEU A 7 16.18 7.92 -5.63
CA LEU A 7 17.20 7.49 -6.60
C LEU A 7 17.67 6.05 -6.34
N THR A 8 17.92 5.70 -5.08
CA THR A 8 18.38 4.35 -4.70
C THR A 8 17.32 3.31 -5.05
N LEU A 9 16.06 3.57 -4.71
CA LEU A 9 14.94 2.66 -5.00
C LEU A 9 14.69 2.51 -6.50
N GLN A 10 14.79 3.60 -7.28
CA GLN A 10 14.69 3.52 -8.74
C GLN A 10 15.81 2.66 -9.35
N ASN A 11 17.05 2.86 -8.91
CA ASN A 11 18.18 2.08 -9.41
C ASN A 11 18.05 0.60 -9.04
N ALA A 12 17.69 0.30 -7.79
CA ALA A 12 17.46 -1.06 -7.33
C ALA A 12 16.34 -1.74 -8.10
N PHE A 13 15.18 -1.08 -8.26
CA PHE A 13 14.06 -1.65 -9.01
C PHE A 13 14.40 -1.89 -10.48
N ARG A 14 15.15 -1.00 -11.12
CA ARG A 14 15.61 -1.21 -12.49
C ARG A 14 16.48 -2.47 -12.63
N ILE A 15 17.36 -2.72 -11.66
CA ILE A 15 18.22 -3.92 -11.63
C ILE A 15 17.37 -5.17 -11.39
N GLU A 16 16.54 -5.15 -10.34
CA GLU A 16 15.73 -6.30 -9.93
C GLU A 16 14.64 -6.67 -10.95
N SER A 17 14.14 -5.69 -11.71
CA SER A 17 13.12 -5.92 -12.74
C SER A 17 13.72 -6.34 -14.09
N LEU A 18 15.04 -6.41 -14.23
CA LEU A 18 15.70 -6.78 -15.48
C LEU A 18 15.33 -8.22 -15.87
N GLY A 19 14.64 -8.38 -17.00
CA GLY A 19 14.16 -9.68 -17.47
C GLY A 19 12.91 -10.20 -16.74
N ALA A 20 12.39 -9.49 -15.75
CA ALA A 20 11.15 -9.83 -15.08
C ALA A 20 9.96 -9.79 -16.06
N ARG A 21 9.09 -10.80 -16.01
CA ARG A 21 7.90 -10.89 -16.86
C ARG A 21 6.66 -11.21 -16.03
N GLY A 22 5.63 -10.40 -16.22
CA GLY A 22 4.33 -10.58 -15.54
C GLY A 22 4.32 -10.08 -14.10
N GLU A 23 3.14 -10.13 -13.49
CA GLU A 23 2.85 -9.48 -12.21
C GLU A 23 3.67 -10.04 -11.05
N ILE A 24 3.81 -11.36 -10.95
CA ILE A 24 4.54 -11.99 -9.84
C ILE A 24 6.03 -11.64 -9.86
N ALA A 25 6.66 -11.67 -11.04
CA ALA A 25 8.08 -11.37 -11.15
C ALA A 25 8.37 -9.89 -10.85
N LEU A 26 7.53 -8.98 -11.36
CA LEU A 26 7.65 -7.54 -11.09
C LEU A 26 7.33 -7.19 -9.64
N PHE A 27 6.38 -7.89 -9.03
CA PHE A 27 6.08 -7.77 -7.61
C PHE A 27 7.27 -8.17 -6.75
N ARG A 28 7.93 -9.30 -7.04
CA ARG A 28 9.13 -9.72 -6.30
C ARG A 28 10.30 -8.76 -6.51
N ALA A 29 10.50 -8.29 -7.73
CA ALA A 29 11.50 -7.25 -8.02
C ALA A 29 11.25 -5.98 -7.20
N PHE A 30 9.98 -5.61 -6.99
CA PHE A 30 9.60 -4.49 -6.13
C PHE A 30 9.97 -4.73 -4.66
N ILE A 31 9.66 -5.91 -4.11
CA ILE A 31 10.07 -6.29 -2.74
C ILE A 31 11.59 -6.25 -2.58
N HIS A 32 12.34 -6.85 -3.51
CA HIS A 32 13.81 -6.87 -3.46
C HIS A 32 14.42 -5.46 -3.59
N ALA A 33 13.82 -4.59 -4.41
CA ALA A 33 14.26 -3.21 -4.55
C ALA A 33 14.18 -2.45 -3.22
N PHE A 34 13.15 -2.70 -2.41
CA PHE A 34 13.06 -2.15 -1.06
C PHE A 34 14.13 -2.72 -0.13
N ASN A 35 14.35 -4.03 -0.12
CA ASN A 35 15.42 -4.63 0.68
C ASN A 35 16.83 -4.12 0.31
N SER A 36 17.01 -3.64 -0.93
CA SER A 36 18.27 -3.01 -1.37
C SER A 36 18.54 -1.65 -0.72
N LEU A 37 17.59 -1.07 0.02
CA LEU A 37 17.80 0.14 0.83
C LEU A 37 18.58 -0.14 2.14
N GLY A 38 18.95 -1.40 2.39
CA GLY A 38 19.73 -1.81 3.56
C GLY A 38 18.94 -1.65 4.85
N SER A 39 19.60 -1.22 5.93
CA SER A 39 18.99 -1.10 7.26
C SER A 39 17.84 -0.08 7.37
N ASN A 40 17.57 0.68 6.31
CA ASN A 40 16.46 1.63 6.27
C ASN A 40 15.17 1.06 5.70
N ALA A 41 15.16 -0.18 5.21
CA ALA A 41 13.92 -0.83 4.81
C ALA A 41 13.92 -2.33 5.10
N LEU A 42 12.73 -2.86 5.33
CA LEU A 42 12.47 -4.29 5.47
C LEU A 42 11.23 -4.63 4.66
N ALA A 43 11.36 -5.54 3.70
CA ALA A 43 10.27 -5.99 2.85
C ALA A 43 10.13 -7.51 2.89
N GLN A 44 8.97 -7.99 3.36
CA GLN A 44 8.67 -9.40 3.55
C GLN A 44 7.47 -9.82 2.69
N GLU A 45 7.63 -10.83 1.83
CA GLU A 45 6.51 -11.51 1.14
C GLU A 45 5.94 -12.61 2.06
N TYR A 46 4.63 -12.58 2.29
CA TYR A 46 3.87 -13.64 2.97
C TYR A 46 3.12 -14.49 1.94
N HIS A 47 2.83 -15.74 2.30
CA HIS A 47 1.82 -16.53 1.60
C HIS A 47 0.42 -16.05 2.02
N GLY A 48 0.03 -14.87 1.54
CA GLY A 48 -1.22 -14.22 1.90
C GLY A 48 -2.45 -15.10 1.62
N ASN A 49 -3.49 -14.92 2.42
CA ASN A 49 -4.76 -15.60 2.21
C ASN A 49 -5.51 -14.94 1.06
N ARG A 50 -6.10 -15.74 0.16
CA ARG A 50 -7.02 -15.22 -0.86
C ARG A 50 -8.36 -14.88 -0.22
N TYR A 51 -9.04 -13.87 -0.75
CA TYR A 51 -10.40 -13.50 -0.34
C TYR A 51 -10.51 -13.21 1.17
N GLN A 52 -9.64 -12.36 1.72
CA GLN A 52 -9.61 -12.06 3.16
C GLN A 52 -10.85 -11.30 3.64
N VAL A 53 -11.41 -10.45 2.79
CA VAL A 53 -12.42 -9.47 3.18
C VAL A 53 -13.70 -9.59 2.38
N LYS A 54 -14.81 -9.27 3.03
CA LYS A 54 -16.12 -9.02 2.42
C LYS A 54 -16.65 -7.67 2.90
N PHE A 55 -17.34 -6.96 2.01
CA PHE A 55 -17.90 -5.63 2.28
C PHE A 55 -19.15 -5.41 1.42
N SER A 56 -19.90 -4.35 1.73
CA SER A 56 -21.03 -3.92 0.91
C SER A 56 -20.52 -2.99 -0.19
N ALA A 57 -20.69 -3.37 -1.47
CA ALA A 57 -20.27 -2.55 -2.59
C ALA A 57 -20.98 -1.20 -2.59
N ASN A 58 -20.27 -0.13 -2.95
CA ASN A 58 -20.82 1.23 -2.93
C ASN A 58 -20.75 1.92 -4.30
N ARG A 59 -20.09 1.31 -5.31
CA ARG A 59 -19.95 1.89 -6.66
C ARG A 59 -20.58 1.07 -7.79
N GLY A 60 -21.38 0.06 -7.45
CA GLY A 60 -22.12 -0.75 -8.42
C GLY A 60 -21.21 -1.52 -9.41
N SER A 61 -19.95 -1.77 -9.02
CA SER A 61 -19.01 -2.59 -9.78
C SER A 61 -18.85 -3.95 -9.12
N GLY A 62 -18.87 -5.02 -9.92
CA GLY A 62 -18.77 -6.38 -9.38
C GLY A 62 -20.03 -6.82 -8.62
N ARG A 63 -19.85 -7.70 -7.62
CA ARG A 63 -20.94 -8.27 -6.82
C ARG A 63 -21.47 -7.26 -5.79
N PRO A 64 -22.74 -7.38 -5.33
CA PRO A 64 -23.28 -6.52 -4.26
C PRO A 64 -22.53 -6.68 -2.92
N VAL A 65 -22.06 -7.89 -2.63
CA VAL A 65 -21.20 -8.19 -1.48
C VAL A 65 -19.91 -8.84 -2.01
N PRO A 66 -18.92 -8.04 -2.43
CA PRO A 66 -17.67 -8.58 -2.95
C PRO A 66 -16.91 -9.39 -1.91
N ARG A 67 -16.04 -10.27 -2.42
CA ARG A 67 -15.01 -10.97 -1.64
C ARG A 67 -13.70 -10.88 -2.39
N CYS A 68 -12.69 -10.27 -1.78
CA CYS A 68 -11.38 -10.05 -2.40
C CYS A 68 -10.26 -10.04 -1.34
N GLU A 69 -9.01 -9.97 -1.80
CA GLU A 69 -7.86 -9.69 -0.95
C GLU A 69 -7.95 -8.28 -0.34
N LEU A 70 -7.25 -8.02 0.77
CA LEU A 70 -7.16 -6.66 1.32
C LEU A 70 -6.30 -5.76 0.44
N CYS A 71 -5.09 -6.22 0.11
CA CYS A 71 -4.13 -5.59 -0.81
C CYS A 71 -2.99 -6.57 -1.12
N ASP A 72 -2.15 -6.22 -2.09
CA ASP A 72 -0.92 -6.98 -2.35
C ASP A 72 0.21 -6.56 -1.41
N VAL A 73 0.36 -5.27 -1.11
CA VAL A 73 1.43 -4.74 -0.25
C VAL A 73 0.87 -3.77 0.76
N MET A 74 1.18 -3.96 2.03
CA MET A 74 1.07 -2.90 3.03
C MET A 74 2.43 -2.22 3.16
N ILE A 75 2.46 -0.90 3.01
CA ILE A 75 3.68 -0.10 3.13
C ILE A 75 3.50 0.82 4.34
N ILE A 76 4.40 0.69 5.31
CA ILE A 76 4.54 1.59 6.45
C ILE A 76 5.86 2.33 6.29
N HIS A 77 5.84 3.65 6.39
CA HIS A 77 7.05 4.45 6.38
C HIS A 77 6.99 5.55 7.43
N TYR A 78 8.15 5.95 7.94
CA TYR A 78 8.26 6.92 9.02
C TYR A 78 9.62 7.62 9.02
N PRO A 79 9.70 8.88 9.50
CA PRO A 79 10.96 9.58 9.65
C PRO A 79 11.83 8.97 10.76
N ALA A 80 13.13 8.89 10.51
CA ALA A 80 14.11 8.40 11.47
C ALA A 80 14.01 9.16 12.80
N GLY A 81 14.00 8.43 13.91
CA GLY A 81 13.86 9.00 15.25
C GLY A 81 12.44 9.47 15.61
N ASN A 82 11.46 9.37 14.71
CA ASN A 82 10.07 9.71 15.01
C ASN A 82 9.07 8.69 14.41
N PRO A 83 9.04 7.46 14.94
CA PRO A 83 8.11 6.42 14.51
C PRO A 83 6.63 6.80 14.69
N ARG A 84 6.29 7.78 15.54
CA ARG A 84 4.90 8.23 15.72
C ARG A 84 4.34 8.97 14.51
N GLU A 85 5.20 9.51 13.66
CA GLU A 85 4.82 10.09 12.38
C GLU A 85 4.68 9.05 11.26
N ALA A 86 4.69 7.75 11.60
CA ALA A 86 4.48 6.71 10.60
C ALA A 86 3.18 6.90 9.83
N ARG A 87 3.24 6.57 8.54
CA ARG A 87 2.11 6.52 7.63
C ARG A 87 1.97 5.14 7.04
N VAL A 88 0.74 4.76 6.72
CA VAL A 88 0.41 3.45 6.14
C VAL A 88 -0.42 3.58 4.86
N THR A 89 -0.12 2.73 3.88
CA THR A 89 -0.95 2.53 2.68
C THR A 89 -1.09 1.05 2.34
N PHE A 90 -2.28 0.67 1.87
CA PHE A 90 -2.65 -0.63 1.35
C PHE A 90 -2.69 -0.55 -0.17
N ASN A 91 -1.62 -1.05 -0.78
CA ASN A 91 -1.34 -0.92 -2.20
C ASN A 91 -1.69 -2.21 -2.95
N GLN A 92 -2.55 -2.11 -3.95
CA GLN A 92 -2.75 -3.17 -4.94
C GLN A 92 -1.74 -3.02 -6.07
N ALA A 93 -0.91 -4.05 -6.29
CA ALA A 93 0.05 -4.08 -7.38
C ALA A 93 -0.63 -4.55 -8.68
N LYS A 94 -0.29 -3.91 -9.80
CA LYS A 94 -0.81 -4.24 -11.14
C LYS A 94 0.28 -4.11 -12.17
N VAL A 95 0.13 -4.82 -13.29
CA VAL A 95 0.97 -4.65 -14.48
C VAL A 95 0.14 -4.08 -15.61
N SER A 96 0.72 -3.13 -16.32
CA SER A 96 0.15 -2.54 -17.52
C SER A 96 1.10 -2.74 -18.70
N SER A 97 0.55 -2.98 -19.88
CA SER A 97 1.30 -2.89 -21.14
C SER A 97 1.42 -1.46 -21.66
N ASN A 98 0.68 -0.51 -21.06
CA ASN A 98 0.68 0.87 -21.50
C ASN A 98 1.87 1.60 -20.85
N PRO A 99 2.78 2.20 -21.62
CA PRO A 99 3.84 3.03 -21.07
C PRO A 99 3.22 4.28 -20.41
N LEU A 100 3.88 4.79 -19.38
CA LEU A 100 3.55 6.07 -18.76
C LEU A 100 4.67 7.07 -19.03
N GLN A 101 4.31 8.27 -19.48
CA GLN A 101 5.27 9.35 -19.68
C GLN A 101 5.38 10.19 -18.41
N CYS A 102 6.55 10.20 -17.79
CA CYS A 102 6.92 11.15 -16.75
C CYS A 102 7.27 12.50 -17.39
N ALA A 103 6.27 13.29 -17.79
CA ALA A 103 6.48 14.63 -18.29
C ALA A 103 5.49 15.60 -17.63
N PRO A 104 5.95 16.75 -17.10
CA PRO A 104 5.11 17.69 -16.35
C PRO A 104 3.95 18.29 -17.17
N ALA A 105 4.02 18.21 -18.50
CA ALA A 105 3.05 18.82 -19.41
C ALA A 105 2.13 17.83 -20.15
N VAL A 106 2.36 16.51 -20.04
CA VAL A 106 1.55 15.53 -20.79
C VAL A 106 0.36 15.09 -19.95
N PHE A 107 -0.74 15.82 -20.13
CA PHE A 107 -2.05 15.51 -19.58
C PHE A 107 -2.75 14.47 -20.48
N ALA A 108 -2.29 13.23 -20.42
CA ALA A 108 -2.95 12.11 -21.09
C ALA A 108 -3.46 11.14 -20.04
N PRO A 109 -4.72 10.70 -20.12
CA PRO A 109 -5.25 9.84 -19.10
C PRO A 109 -4.58 8.47 -19.17
N TYR A 110 -4.00 8.03 -18.04
CA TYR A 110 -3.36 6.73 -17.95
C TYR A 110 -4.39 5.64 -17.65
N LYS A 111 -4.27 4.49 -18.32
CA LYS A 111 -5.24 3.39 -18.22
C LYS A 111 -4.53 2.08 -17.92
N PHE A 112 -5.12 1.28 -17.06
CA PHE A 112 -4.64 -0.06 -16.75
C PHE A 112 -5.78 -0.98 -16.35
N ARG A 113 -5.58 -2.29 -16.51
CA ARG A 113 -6.56 -3.29 -16.06
C ARG A 113 -6.44 -3.50 -14.56
N ALA A 114 -7.57 -3.67 -13.90
CA ALA A 114 -7.64 -3.91 -12.47
C ALA A 114 -8.87 -4.75 -12.11
N ASN A 115 -8.89 -5.20 -10.85
CA ASN A 115 -10.09 -5.72 -10.23
C ASN A 115 -10.92 -4.53 -9.70
N LEU A 116 -12.14 -4.37 -10.19
CA LEU A 116 -13.06 -3.29 -9.82
C LEU A 116 -13.66 -3.46 -8.42
N GLU A 117 -13.77 -4.69 -7.92
CA GLU A 117 -14.15 -4.94 -6.52
C GLU A 117 -13.01 -4.47 -5.59
N GLN A 118 -11.76 -4.76 -5.95
CA GLN A 118 -10.60 -4.25 -5.21
C GLN A 118 -10.51 -2.72 -5.25
N TRP A 119 -10.84 -2.13 -6.40
CA TRP A 119 -10.91 -0.68 -6.52
C TRP A 119 -12.04 -0.10 -5.67
N ASP A 120 -13.24 -0.68 -5.66
CA ASP A 120 -14.34 -0.25 -4.79
C ASP A 120 -13.89 -0.26 -3.31
N LEU A 121 -13.27 -1.36 -2.87
CA LEU A 121 -12.70 -1.49 -1.52
C LEU A 121 -11.73 -0.36 -1.17
N LEU A 122 -10.67 -0.18 -1.97
CA LEU A 122 -9.60 0.77 -1.68
C LEU A 122 -10.02 2.23 -1.91
N SER A 123 -10.97 2.47 -2.81
CA SER A 123 -11.49 3.80 -3.16
C SER A 123 -12.51 4.29 -2.13
N ASN A 124 -13.49 3.45 -1.77
CA ASN A 124 -14.57 3.83 -0.85
C ASN A 124 -14.24 3.58 0.61
N ARG A 125 -13.27 2.69 0.89
CA ARG A 125 -12.82 2.38 2.24
C ARG A 125 -14.00 2.03 3.16
N PRO A 126 -14.89 1.10 2.77
CA PRO A 126 -16.02 0.71 3.60
C PRO A 126 -15.54 -0.02 4.86
N SER A 127 -16.43 -0.17 5.83
CA SER A 127 -16.20 -1.16 6.88
C SER A 127 -16.18 -2.57 6.26
N ILE A 128 -15.24 -3.39 6.74
CA ILE A 128 -14.96 -4.71 6.22
C ILE A 128 -15.27 -5.77 7.27
N SER A 129 -15.48 -6.99 6.81
CA SER A 129 -15.54 -8.16 7.68
C SER A 129 -14.73 -9.30 7.08
N THR A 130 -14.24 -10.18 7.92
CA THR A 130 -13.46 -11.33 7.46
C THR A 130 -14.37 -12.35 6.79
N THR A 131 -13.84 -13.04 5.78
CA THR A 131 -14.58 -14.13 5.11
C THR A 131 -14.56 -15.43 5.91
N THR A 132 -13.65 -15.55 6.87
CA THR A 132 -13.44 -16.72 7.72
C THR A 132 -13.19 -16.29 9.16
N ALA A 133 -13.72 -17.06 10.11
CA ALA A 133 -13.48 -16.85 11.54
C ALA A 133 -12.03 -17.14 11.97
N LYS A 134 -11.21 -17.74 11.09
CA LYS A 134 -9.79 -18.05 11.35
C LYS A 134 -8.85 -16.86 11.16
N ILE A 135 -9.38 -15.72 10.73
CA ILE A 135 -8.62 -14.51 10.46
C ILE A 135 -9.20 -13.41 11.34
N ASN A 136 -8.33 -12.67 12.01
CA ASN A 136 -8.68 -11.41 12.65
C ASN A 136 -8.26 -10.23 11.76
N LEU A 137 -9.19 -9.31 11.51
CA LEU A 137 -8.94 -8.07 10.77
C LEU A 137 -9.86 -6.96 11.32
N PRO A 138 -9.34 -5.77 11.64
CA PRO A 138 -10.15 -4.67 12.14
C PRO A 138 -11.23 -4.28 11.12
N ALA A 139 -12.48 -4.16 11.58
CA ALA A 139 -13.61 -3.87 10.71
C ALA A 139 -13.55 -2.45 10.11
N ASP A 140 -12.86 -1.53 10.77
CA ASP A 140 -12.68 -0.13 10.38
C ASP A 140 -11.28 0.15 9.81
N LEU A 141 -10.51 -0.89 9.45
CA LEU A 141 -9.13 -0.79 8.98
C LEU A 141 -8.89 0.27 7.90
N LEU A 142 -9.81 0.35 6.93
CA LEU A 142 -9.76 1.36 5.86
C LEU A 142 -10.63 2.58 6.16
N SER A 143 -11.80 2.39 6.79
CA SER A 143 -12.79 3.45 6.98
C SER A 143 -12.40 4.48 8.04
N SER A 144 -11.52 4.11 8.98
CA SER A 144 -10.98 5.01 10.01
C SER A 144 -9.86 5.94 9.50
N ALA A 145 -9.35 5.69 8.30
CA ALA A 145 -8.26 6.48 7.75
C ALA A 145 -8.68 7.90 7.38
N LEU A 146 -7.88 8.88 7.83
CA LEU A 146 -8.06 10.27 7.44
C LEU A 146 -7.82 10.48 5.95
N LEU A 147 -6.70 9.95 5.46
CA LEU A 147 -6.23 10.25 4.11
C LEU A 147 -6.66 9.17 3.10
N PRO A 148 -7.20 9.55 1.93
CA PRO A 148 -7.52 8.61 0.86
C PRO A 148 -6.33 7.77 0.37
N SER A 149 -5.10 8.26 0.51
CA SER A 149 -3.87 7.51 0.23
C SER A 149 -3.64 6.28 1.11
N VAL A 150 -4.52 5.97 2.08
CA VAL A 150 -4.56 4.64 2.70
C VAL A 150 -4.86 3.53 1.70
N GLY A 151 -5.60 3.81 0.62
CA GLY A 151 -5.99 2.82 -0.40
C GLY A 151 -5.45 3.19 -1.77
N THR A 152 -4.55 2.37 -2.33
CA THR A 152 -3.73 2.78 -3.48
C THR A 152 -3.53 1.67 -4.50
N PHE A 153 -3.12 2.06 -5.71
CA PHE A 153 -2.68 1.17 -6.76
C PHE A 153 -1.26 1.52 -7.17
N GLY A 154 -0.42 0.49 -7.22
CA GLY A 154 0.92 0.52 -7.78
C GLY A 154 0.91 -0.17 -9.14
N VAL A 155 1.33 0.53 -10.19
CA VAL A 155 1.28 0.01 -11.56
C VAL A 155 2.68 -0.07 -12.14
N PHE A 156 3.14 -1.31 -12.37
CA PHE A 156 4.34 -1.56 -13.15
C PHE A 156 4.03 -1.36 -14.63
N TYR A 157 4.84 -0.54 -15.30
CA TYR A 157 4.64 -0.21 -16.71
C TYR A 157 5.96 -0.26 -17.49
N PRO A 158 5.93 -0.55 -18.80
CA PRO A 158 7.15 -0.63 -19.61
C PRO A 158 7.77 0.75 -19.83
N LYS A 159 9.08 0.83 -19.67
CA LYS A 159 9.92 2.00 -19.97
C LYS A 159 11.09 1.56 -20.84
N GLY A 160 10.89 1.62 -22.16
CA GLY A 160 11.84 1.04 -23.11
C GLY A 160 11.91 -0.48 -22.97
N LYS A 161 13.09 -1.01 -22.61
CA LYS A 161 13.30 -2.45 -22.37
C LYS A 161 13.14 -2.87 -20.90
N GLU A 162 12.87 -1.90 -20.02
CA GLU A 162 12.79 -2.07 -18.58
C GLU A 162 11.35 -1.83 -18.10
N PHE A 163 11.13 -1.95 -16.79
CA PHE A 163 9.91 -1.53 -16.13
C PHE A 163 10.17 -0.38 -15.17
N ASP A 164 9.15 0.44 -14.95
CA ASP A 164 9.11 1.47 -13.93
C ASP A 164 7.77 1.36 -13.18
N PHE A 165 7.57 2.17 -12.14
CA PHE A 165 6.45 2.04 -11.21
C PHE A 165 5.72 3.36 -11.04
N ALA A 166 4.41 3.36 -11.28
CA ALA A 166 3.53 4.48 -10.99
C ALA A 166 2.67 4.20 -9.76
N TYR A 167 2.40 5.23 -8.97
CA TYR A 167 1.53 5.16 -7.80
C TYR A 167 0.27 6.00 -8.04
N PHE A 168 -0.89 5.51 -7.61
CA PHE A 168 -2.16 6.21 -7.72
C PHE A 168 -3.02 6.00 -6.48
N VAL A 169 -3.59 7.07 -5.94
CA VAL A 169 -4.64 6.99 -4.92
C VAL A 169 -5.92 6.42 -5.54
N ALA A 170 -6.50 5.37 -4.93
CA ALA A 170 -7.61 4.62 -5.52
C ALA A 170 -8.89 5.46 -5.69
N ASN A 171 -9.11 6.41 -4.79
CA ASN A 171 -10.23 7.35 -4.81
C ASN A 171 -10.23 8.29 -6.04
N GLU A 172 -9.07 8.55 -6.62
CA GLU A 172 -8.89 9.41 -7.80
C GLU A 172 -8.94 8.64 -9.12
N LEU A 173 -9.00 7.30 -9.07
CA LEU A 173 -9.18 6.45 -10.25
C LEU A 173 -10.67 6.33 -10.58
N SER A 174 -10.97 6.33 -11.88
CA SER A 174 -12.32 6.12 -12.40
C SER A 174 -12.39 4.90 -13.33
N PRO A 175 -13.42 4.05 -13.25
CA PRO A 175 -13.61 2.94 -14.15
C PRO A 175 -14.10 3.48 -15.51
N LEU A 176 -13.55 2.95 -16.60
CA LEU A 176 -14.04 3.31 -17.95
C LEU A 176 -15.46 2.81 -18.20
N LYS A 177 -15.80 1.66 -17.62
CA LYS A 177 -17.12 1.03 -17.69
C LYS A 177 -17.38 0.32 -16.37
N ASN A 178 -18.39 0.78 -15.63
CA ASN A 178 -18.96 0.00 -14.55
C ASN A 178 -19.70 -1.19 -15.16
N ASN A 179 -19.43 -2.37 -14.65
CA ASN A 179 -20.14 -3.57 -15.02
C ASN A 179 -20.13 -4.57 -13.85
N TYR A 180 -21.00 -5.57 -13.94
CA TYR A 180 -21.14 -6.61 -12.90
C TYR A 180 -19.93 -7.56 -12.80
N LYS A 181 -18.93 -7.47 -13.69
CA LYS A 181 -17.73 -8.32 -13.63
C LYS A 181 -16.70 -7.72 -12.68
N PRO A 182 -15.94 -8.56 -11.95
CA PRO A 182 -14.87 -8.09 -11.07
C PRO A 182 -13.71 -7.44 -11.83
N SER A 183 -13.55 -7.67 -13.13
CA SER A 183 -12.43 -7.11 -13.91
C SER A 183 -12.87 -5.96 -14.79
N GLY A 184 -12.03 -4.92 -14.87
CA GLY A 184 -12.27 -3.76 -15.72
C GLY A 184 -11.01 -2.96 -16.00
N THR A 185 -11.20 -1.75 -16.52
CA THR A 185 -10.12 -0.79 -16.79
C THR A 185 -10.36 0.45 -15.96
N LEU A 186 -9.36 0.79 -15.16
CA LEU A 186 -9.30 2.05 -14.42
C LEU A 186 -8.56 3.09 -15.25
N GLN A 187 -8.91 4.34 -15.01
CA GLN A 187 -8.36 5.49 -15.69
C GLN A 187 -8.01 6.57 -14.66
N TRP A 188 -6.77 7.01 -14.72
CA TRP A 188 -6.29 8.25 -14.12
C TRP A 188 -6.52 9.40 -15.09
N LYS A 189 -7.08 10.52 -14.63
CA LYS A 189 -7.44 11.67 -15.48
C LYS A 189 -6.86 13.01 -15.02
N THR A 190 -6.19 13.03 -13.89
CA THR A 190 -5.67 14.24 -13.26
C THR A 190 -4.17 14.38 -13.52
N GLN A 191 -3.60 15.53 -13.16
CA GLN A 191 -2.17 15.76 -13.33
C GLN A 191 -1.40 14.89 -12.33
N LEU A 192 -0.28 14.30 -12.77
CA LEU A 192 0.64 13.58 -11.89
C LEU A 192 1.36 14.56 -10.97
N GLY A 193 1.79 14.11 -9.79
CA GLY A 193 2.53 14.95 -8.86
C GLY A 193 1.68 15.95 -8.07
N GLN A 194 0.35 15.87 -8.18
CA GLN A 194 -0.53 16.74 -7.41
C GLN A 194 -0.49 16.38 -5.93
N VAL A 195 -0.13 17.36 -5.11
CA VAL A 195 -0.24 17.30 -3.65
C VAL A 195 -1.51 18.03 -3.23
N ARG A 196 -2.27 17.42 -2.33
CA ARG A 196 -3.43 18.06 -1.70
C ARG A 196 -3.32 18.01 -0.18
N LYS A 197 -3.98 18.95 0.46
CA LYS A 197 -4.06 19.05 1.92
C LYS A 197 -5.43 18.62 2.42
N ILE A 198 -5.44 17.69 3.38
CA ILE A 198 -6.66 17.23 4.08
C ILE A 198 -6.39 17.35 5.58
N GLY A 199 -7.14 18.24 6.24
CA GLY A 199 -6.81 18.66 7.61
C GLY A 199 -5.43 19.32 7.65
N HIS A 200 -4.54 18.81 8.50
CA HIS A 200 -3.16 19.29 8.63
C HIS A 200 -2.15 18.45 7.84
N TYR A 201 -2.60 17.44 7.08
CA TYR A 201 -1.73 16.52 6.38
C TYR A 201 -1.77 16.75 4.88
N ASP A 202 -0.60 16.64 4.27
CA ASP A 202 -0.44 16.60 2.83
C ASP A 202 -0.40 15.15 2.33
N GLU A 203 -0.98 14.92 1.16
CA GLU A 203 -0.81 13.66 0.41
C GLU A 203 -0.59 13.92 -1.09
N ILE A 204 0.27 13.10 -1.70
CA ILE A 204 0.41 13.03 -3.15
C ILE A 204 -0.66 12.09 -3.73
N THR A 205 -1.33 12.51 -4.80
CA THR A 205 -2.42 11.73 -5.38
C THR A 205 -1.93 10.73 -6.43
N ALA A 206 -0.81 11.02 -7.09
CA ALA A 206 -0.13 10.09 -7.98
C ALA A 206 1.34 10.44 -8.21
N THR A 207 2.17 9.41 -8.45
CA THR A 207 3.57 9.55 -8.88
C THR A 207 3.77 8.82 -10.20
N CYS A 208 4.73 9.31 -10.99
CA CYS A 208 4.90 8.82 -12.36
C CYS A 208 5.96 7.71 -12.48
N CYS A 209 6.88 7.59 -11.53
CA CYS A 209 8.00 6.64 -11.55
C CYS A 209 8.47 6.29 -10.14
N MET A 210 9.31 5.26 -10.03
CA MET A 210 9.88 4.80 -8.76
C MET A 210 10.65 5.91 -8.02
N TYR A 211 11.31 6.80 -8.76
CA TYR A 211 12.01 7.94 -8.17
C TYR A 211 11.06 8.89 -7.44
N THR A 212 10.00 9.35 -8.12
CA THR A 212 9.02 10.26 -7.52
C THR A 212 8.19 9.57 -6.42
N PHE A 213 7.97 8.25 -6.53
CA PHE A 213 7.39 7.45 -5.46
C PHE A 213 8.27 7.44 -4.20
N GLY A 214 9.56 7.09 -4.33
CA GLY A 214 10.49 7.08 -3.20
C GLY A 214 10.70 8.45 -2.57
N GLN A 215 10.80 9.52 -3.38
CA GLN A 215 10.83 10.89 -2.85
C GLN A 215 9.55 11.24 -2.06
N SER A 216 8.40 10.75 -2.51
CA SER A 216 7.13 11.02 -1.82
C SER A 216 6.98 10.23 -0.52
N LEU A 217 7.68 9.09 -0.38
CA LEU A 217 7.84 8.42 0.91
C LEU A 217 8.67 9.30 1.85
N GLU A 218 9.85 9.76 1.41
CA GLU A 218 10.73 10.65 2.21
C GLU A 218 10.06 11.94 2.66
N LEU A 219 9.23 12.53 1.80
CA LEU A 219 8.50 13.76 2.12
C LEU A 219 7.24 13.52 2.98
N GLY A 220 6.97 12.28 3.38
CA GLY A 220 5.79 11.98 4.18
C GLY A 220 4.49 12.21 3.44
N LEU A 221 4.42 12.01 2.12
CA LEU A 221 3.25 12.34 1.28
C LEU A 221 2.38 11.13 0.92
N ILE A 222 2.79 9.91 1.27
CA ILE A 222 2.08 8.68 0.93
C ILE A 222 1.46 8.07 2.17
N GLY A 223 0.22 7.61 2.08
CA GLY A 223 -0.46 6.92 3.17
C GLY A 223 -1.06 7.85 4.22
N THR A 224 -1.94 7.28 5.03
CA THR A 224 -2.61 7.95 6.15
C THR A 224 -1.74 7.88 7.42
N PRO A 225 -1.79 8.89 8.31
CA PRO A 225 -1.11 8.84 9.60
C PRO A 225 -1.55 7.63 10.43
N LEU A 226 -0.60 6.77 10.78
CA LEU A 226 -0.88 5.52 11.47
C LEU A 226 -1.37 5.78 12.90
N GLN A 227 -0.86 6.83 13.56
CA GLN A 227 -1.33 7.24 14.89
C GLN A 227 -2.84 7.50 14.93
N GLN A 228 -3.40 8.08 13.86
CA GLN A 228 -4.83 8.36 13.79
C GLN A 228 -5.64 7.07 13.69
N VAL A 229 -5.17 6.12 12.86
CA VAL A 229 -5.81 4.82 12.69
C VAL A 229 -5.72 3.98 13.97
N LEU A 230 -4.62 4.08 14.72
CA LEU A 230 -4.41 3.29 15.94
C LEU A 230 -5.12 3.85 17.18
N TYR A 231 -5.38 5.15 17.27
CA TYR A 231 -5.80 5.79 18.53
C TYR A 231 -7.07 6.64 18.45
N HIS A 232 -7.53 7.00 17.26
CA HIS A 232 -8.68 7.91 17.11
C HIS A 232 -9.90 7.22 16.51
N SER A 233 -9.85 5.91 16.25
CA SER A 233 -10.99 5.14 15.75
C SER A 233 -11.71 4.38 16.89
N THR A 234 -12.99 4.09 16.68
CA THR A 234 -13.80 3.31 17.63
C THR A 234 -13.35 1.84 17.75
N GLY A 235 -12.54 1.34 16.80
CA GLY A 235 -11.91 0.01 16.79
C GLY A 235 -10.40 0.03 17.06
N SER A 236 -9.91 1.03 17.79
CA SER A 236 -8.48 1.25 18.06
C SER A 236 -7.77 0.04 18.66
N THR A 237 -8.46 -0.73 19.50
CA THR A 237 -7.88 -1.90 20.17
C THR A 237 -7.60 -3.03 19.20
N GLU A 238 -8.59 -3.41 18.37
CA GLU A 238 -8.42 -4.44 17.35
C GLU A 238 -7.33 -4.06 16.34
N MET A 239 -7.28 -2.78 15.96
CA MET A 239 -6.23 -2.26 15.09
C MET A 239 -4.83 -2.38 15.71
N ARG A 240 -4.67 -2.01 16.99
CA ARG A 240 -3.40 -2.12 17.71
C ARG A 240 -2.96 -3.58 17.86
N ILE A 241 -3.87 -4.48 18.21
CA ILE A 241 -3.59 -5.93 18.28
C ILE A 241 -3.14 -6.46 16.92
N TRP A 242 -3.90 -6.14 15.85
CA TRP A 242 -3.58 -6.60 14.51
C TRP A 242 -2.24 -6.05 14.02
N MET A 243 -1.98 -4.76 14.17
CA MET A 243 -0.69 -4.15 13.82
C MET A 243 0.46 -4.72 14.64
N GLY A 244 0.29 -4.85 15.96
CA GLY A 244 1.28 -5.44 16.86
C GLY A 244 1.64 -6.87 16.47
N SER A 245 0.66 -7.67 16.03
CA SER A 245 0.90 -9.05 15.56
C SER A 245 1.72 -9.11 14.26
N ILE A 246 1.50 -8.17 13.31
CA ILE A 246 2.30 -8.09 12.09
C ILE A 246 3.74 -7.70 12.41
N LEU A 247 3.94 -6.67 13.23
CA LEU A 247 5.27 -6.21 13.61
C LEU A 247 6.04 -7.26 14.43
N SER A 248 5.35 -7.97 15.34
CA SER A 248 5.95 -9.07 16.10
C SER A 248 6.38 -10.22 15.18
N SER A 249 5.54 -10.58 14.19
CA SER A 249 5.92 -11.60 13.20
C SER A 249 7.13 -11.17 12.35
N LEU A 250 7.22 -9.88 11.96
CA LEU A 250 8.40 -9.37 11.28
C LEU A 250 9.66 -9.41 12.15
N GLN A 251 9.54 -9.06 13.43
CA GLN A 251 10.63 -9.15 14.41
C GLN A 251 11.16 -10.58 14.57
N GLU A 252 10.25 -11.58 14.61
CA GLU A 252 10.63 -13.00 14.71
C GLU A 252 11.35 -13.50 13.45
N MET A 253 10.93 -13.05 12.27
CA MET A 253 11.53 -13.46 11.00
C MET A 253 12.84 -12.70 10.67
N HIS A 254 12.99 -11.48 11.17
CA HIS A 254 14.13 -10.58 10.89
C HIS A 254 14.69 -10.00 12.19
N PRO A 255 15.32 -10.83 13.04
CA PRO A 255 15.85 -10.39 14.34
C PRO A 255 17.01 -9.40 14.23
N ASP A 256 17.59 -9.26 13.04
CA ASP A 256 18.67 -8.31 12.69
C ASP A 256 18.15 -6.93 12.24
N SER A 257 16.83 -6.76 12.11
CA SER A 257 16.21 -5.47 11.76
C SER A 257 15.62 -4.79 12.98
N ASP A 258 16.01 -3.54 13.22
CA ASP A 258 15.45 -2.71 14.30
C ASP A 258 14.07 -2.13 13.93
N LEU A 259 13.70 -2.11 12.64
CA LEU A 259 12.54 -1.38 12.14
C LEU A 259 11.20 -1.81 12.77
N PRO A 260 10.92 -3.12 12.97
CA PRO A 260 9.72 -3.53 13.68
C PRO A 260 9.69 -3.03 15.13
N ASN A 261 10.83 -3.08 15.83
CA ASN A 261 10.94 -2.64 17.23
C ASN A 261 10.72 -1.13 17.36
N GLU A 262 11.34 -0.32 16.48
CA GLU A 262 11.14 1.14 16.47
C GLU A 262 9.65 1.51 16.39
N LEU A 263 8.88 0.79 15.55
CA LEU A 263 7.44 1.00 15.42
C LEU A 263 6.65 0.48 16.63
N VAL A 264 6.99 -0.71 17.14
CA VAL A 264 6.33 -1.28 18.34
C VAL A 264 6.51 -0.36 19.55
N GLU A 265 7.73 0.11 19.80
CA GLU A 265 8.04 1.04 20.89
C GLU A 265 7.42 2.41 20.64
N GLY A 266 7.57 2.94 19.41
CA GLY A 266 7.04 4.24 19.04
C GLY A 266 5.54 4.38 19.26
N PHE A 267 4.80 3.31 18.96
CA PHE A 267 3.36 3.23 19.17
C PHE A 267 2.96 2.51 20.46
N GLU A 268 3.88 2.19 21.38
CA GLU A 268 3.57 1.49 22.64
C GLU A 268 2.67 0.26 22.42
N LEU A 269 2.92 -0.52 21.38
CA LEU A 269 2.10 -1.68 21.04
C LEU A 269 2.42 -2.82 22.00
N THR A 270 1.44 -3.23 22.79
CA THR A 270 1.56 -4.39 23.69
C THR A 270 1.61 -5.67 22.86
N ARG A 271 2.47 -6.62 23.27
CA ARG A 271 2.36 -8.02 22.84
C ARG A 271 1.15 -8.63 23.54
N GLU A 272 -0.04 -8.24 23.09
CA GLU A 272 -1.27 -8.92 23.49
C GLU A 272 -1.33 -10.23 22.72
N GLU A 273 -1.25 -11.35 23.45
CA GLU A 273 -1.46 -12.66 22.83
C GLU A 273 -2.85 -12.68 22.19
N PRO A 274 -2.97 -13.05 20.90
CA PRO A 274 -4.27 -13.18 20.26
C PRO A 274 -5.11 -14.14 21.09
N SER A 275 -6.27 -13.69 21.57
CA SER A 275 -7.19 -14.56 22.29
C SER A 275 -7.72 -15.64 21.34
N ARG A 276 -7.10 -16.84 21.38
CA ARG A 276 -7.44 -18.12 20.73
C ARG A 276 -7.16 -18.24 19.21
N ILE A 277 -6.51 -19.36 18.83
CA ILE A 277 -6.54 -20.16 17.55
C ILE A 277 -6.77 -19.40 16.22
N VAL A 278 -6.38 -18.14 16.11
CA VAL A 278 -6.67 -17.28 14.96
C VAL A 278 -5.35 -16.61 14.57
N GLY A 279 -4.83 -16.96 13.40
CA GLY A 279 -3.64 -16.32 12.86
C GLY A 279 -3.96 -14.90 12.38
N PRO A 280 -3.00 -13.97 12.43
CA PRO A 280 -3.21 -12.64 11.88
C PRO A 280 -3.42 -12.70 10.36
N SER A 281 -4.36 -11.91 9.83
CA SER A 281 -4.42 -11.69 8.39
C SER A 281 -3.21 -10.86 7.99
N THR A 282 -2.27 -11.45 7.24
CA THR A 282 -1.21 -10.66 6.63
C THR A 282 -1.59 -10.31 5.19
N PRO A 283 -1.34 -9.07 4.75
CA PRO A 283 -1.22 -8.75 3.33
C PRO A 283 -0.20 -9.69 2.67
N ARG A 284 -0.24 -9.78 1.33
CA ARG A 284 0.73 -10.61 0.60
C ARG A 284 2.17 -10.14 0.80
N ALA A 285 2.42 -8.88 1.06
CA ALA A 285 3.70 -8.40 1.53
C ALA A 285 3.55 -7.22 2.49
N VAL A 286 4.54 -7.04 3.36
CA VAL A 286 4.67 -5.87 4.22
C VAL A 286 6.03 -5.23 3.97
N ILE A 287 6.04 -3.91 3.83
CA ILE A 287 7.25 -3.10 3.67
C ILE A 287 7.28 -2.07 4.78
N LEU A 288 8.38 -2.06 5.55
CA LEU A 288 8.72 -1.01 6.50
C LEU A 288 9.84 -0.15 5.88
N VAL A 289 9.72 1.17 5.97
CA VAL A 289 10.74 2.11 5.46
C VAL A 289 10.99 3.22 6.48
N ARG A 290 12.23 3.33 6.94
CA ARG A 290 12.69 4.48 7.73
C ARG A 290 13.27 5.53 6.79
N THR A 291 12.65 6.70 6.74
CA THR A 291 13.09 7.83 5.91
C THR A 291 14.06 8.72 6.67
N GLN A 292 14.91 9.47 5.97
CA GLN A 292 15.87 10.40 6.59
C GLN A 292 15.24 11.74 6.96
#